data_AF-A0A4C1T0A1-F1
#
_entry.id   AF-A0A4C1T0A1-F1
#
_cell.length_a   1.000
_cell.length_b   1.000
_cell.length_c   1.000
_cell.angle_alpha   90.00
_cell.angle_beta   90.00
_cell.angle_gamma   90.00
#
_symmetry.space_group_name_H-M   'P 1'
#
loop_
_entity.id
_entity.type
_entity.pdbx_description
1 polymer ?
#
loop_
_entity_poly.entity_id
_entity_poly.type
_entity_poly.pdbx_seq_one_letter_code
_entity_poly.pdbx_strand_id
1 'polypeptide(L)'
;MPFRESHLERKFVVELEGSQNVRILLYALQERPILRAKHVLKLSRSWLRETPQARVLKLGDNLILNTTIHFVPGEVTLRRVPTSKPGALFGAKMQQVLKREKRDIPFIISACIREVEKRGMSEVGIYRVSGSASDLAKLKKSFETNAYEAEQLLKDVDIHSVTGILKSYLRELPEALFTDILYPKFFETFSRFSNNNEAERINELLQVFEELRLKQIKLLLIIYWIIL
;
A
#
# COMPACT_ATOMS: atom_id res chain seq x y z
N MET A 1 -15.05 -32.33 23.13
CA MET A 1 -14.65 -32.56 21.73
C MET A 1 -13.32 -31.86 21.50
N PRO A 2 -12.26 -32.58 21.07
CA PRO A 2 -10.93 -32.01 20.99
C PRO A 2 -10.81 -31.08 19.78
N PHE A 3 -10.21 -29.91 20.00
CA PHE A 3 -9.86 -28.93 18.98
C PHE A 3 -8.93 -29.60 17.95
N ARG A 4 -9.41 -29.77 16.71
CA ARG A 4 -8.56 -30.15 15.57
C ARG A 4 -7.57 -29.03 15.31
N GLU A 5 -6.28 -29.35 15.37
CA GLU A 5 -5.18 -28.50 14.90
C GLU A 5 -5.32 -28.23 13.40
N SER A 6 -5.95 -27.11 13.06
CA SER A 6 -5.83 -26.53 11.73
C SER A 6 -4.53 -25.75 11.67
N HIS A 7 -3.48 -26.34 11.11
CA HIS A 7 -2.25 -25.63 10.72
C HIS A 7 -2.60 -24.57 9.67
N LEU A 8 -2.93 -23.36 10.14
CA LEU A 8 -3.19 -22.21 9.30
C LEU A 8 -1.87 -21.45 9.08
N GLU A 9 -1.03 -21.94 8.17
CA GLU A 9 0.17 -21.22 7.76
C GLU A 9 -0.22 -20.00 6.92
N ARG A 10 -0.26 -18.82 7.55
CA ARG A 10 -0.49 -17.56 6.87
C ARG A 10 0.73 -16.65 7.03
N LYS A 11 1.25 -16.20 5.90
CA LYS A 11 2.32 -15.20 5.84
C LYS A 11 1.70 -13.81 5.76
N PHE A 12 2.15 -12.91 6.62
CA PHE A 12 1.74 -11.51 6.62
C PHE A 12 2.99 -10.63 6.51
N VAL A 13 2.87 -9.53 5.78
CA VAL A 13 3.86 -8.46 5.74
C VAL A 13 3.20 -7.22 6.32
N VAL A 14 3.84 -6.63 7.32
CA VAL A 14 3.31 -5.48 8.05
C VAL A 14 4.36 -4.39 8.02
N GLU A 15 3.98 -3.20 7.55
CA GLU A 15 4.81 -2.00 7.62
C GLU A 15 4.74 -1.46 9.06
N LEU A 16 5.90 -1.33 9.70
CA LEU A 16 6.03 -0.99 11.14
C LEU A 16 6.60 0.41 11.34
N GLU A 17 6.28 1.35 10.46
CA GLU A 17 6.80 2.71 10.51
C GLU A 17 6.45 3.37 11.87
N GLY A 18 7.49 3.82 12.59
CA GLY A 18 7.36 4.41 13.93
C GLY A 18 6.82 3.49 15.03
N SER A 19 6.50 2.23 14.71
CA SER A 19 5.80 1.33 15.63
C SER A 19 6.76 0.69 16.63
N GLN A 20 6.42 0.75 17.91
CA GLN A 20 7.20 0.12 18.98
C GLN A 20 6.65 -1.25 19.39
N ASN A 21 5.40 -1.54 19.07
CA ASN A 21 4.71 -2.75 19.52
C ASN A 21 3.77 -3.29 18.43
N VAL A 22 3.67 -4.61 18.32
CA VAL A 22 2.66 -5.32 17.52
C VAL A 22 1.66 -5.96 18.48
N ARG A 23 0.37 -5.70 18.29
CA ARG A 23 -0.70 -6.31 19.09
C ARG A 23 -1.37 -7.42 18.29
N ILE A 24 -1.44 -8.60 18.87
CA ILE A 24 -2.09 -9.77 18.28
C ILE A 24 -3.34 -10.05 19.11
N LEU A 25 -4.49 -10.08 18.44
CA LEU A 25 -5.81 -10.24 19.05
C LEU A 25 -6.46 -11.50 18.46
N LEU A 26 -6.91 -12.39 19.33
CA LEU A 26 -7.64 -13.59 18.95
C LEU A 26 -9.11 -13.40 19.28
N TYR A 27 -9.96 -13.49 18.26
CA TYR A 27 -11.41 -13.39 18.40
C TYR A 27 -12.05 -14.75 18.19
N ALA A 28 -13.06 -15.07 18.99
CA ALA A 28 -14.00 -16.15 18.71
C ALA A 28 -15.15 -15.61 17.84
N LEU A 29 -15.40 -16.26 16.70
CA LEU A 29 -16.56 -15.95 15.87
C LEU A 29 -17.82 -16.58 16.48
N GLN A 30 -18.69 -15.72 17.01
CA GLN A 30 -20.07 -15.99 17.43
C GLN A 30 -20.97 -14.88 16.84
N GLU A 31 -22.24 -14.78 17.26
CA GLU A 31 -23.13 -13.69 16.82
C GLU A 31 -22.54 -12.29 17.03
N ARG A 32 -21.68 -12.13 18.06
CA ARG A 32 -20.78 -10.99 18.21
C ARG A 32 -19.36 -11.49 18.42
N PRO A 33 -18.34 -10.91 17.78
CA PRO A 33 -16.96 -11.34 17.94
C PRO A 33 -16.48 -11.05 19.37
N ILE A 34 -16.10 -12.10 20.11
CA ILE A 34 -15.62 -12.00 21.49
C ILE A 34 -14.10 -12.10 21.49
N LEU A 35 -13.41 -11.14 22.09
CA LEU A 35 -11.96 -11.19 22.28
C LEU A 35 -11.63 -12.31 23.28
N ARG A 36 -10.90 -13.34 22.83
CA ARG A 36 -10.48 -14.48 23.65
C ARG A 36 -9.10 -14.30 24.23
N ALA A 37 -8.21 -13.65 23.48
CA ALA A 37 -6.85 -13.42 23.93
C ALA A 37 -6.22 -12.19 23.27
N LYS A 38 -5.25 -11.61 23.96
CA LYS A 38 -4.46 -10.48 23.50
C LYS A 38 -3.00 -10.72 23.87
N HIS A 39 -2.10 -10.47 22.94
CA HIS A 39 -0.66 -10.42 23.19
C HIS A 39 -0.06 -9.15 22.62
N VAL A 40 0.86 -8.53 23.36
CA VAL A 40 1.60 -7.35 22.92
C VAL A 40 3.05 -7.74 22.75
N LEU A 41 3.53 -7.75 21.52
CA LEU A 41 4.91 -8.02 21.18
C LEU A 41 5.67 -6.70 21.02
N LYS A 42 6.61 -6.44 21.93
CA LYS A 42 7.49 -5.27 21.83
C LYS A 42 8.54 -5.50 20.74
N LEU A 43 8.58 -4.59 19.78
CA LEU A 43 9.54 -4.61 18.69
C LEU A 43 10.90 -4.14 19.22
N SER A 44 11.96 -4.89 18.93
CA SER A 44 13.33 -4.53 19.30
C SER A 44 14.30 -4.94 18.21
N ARG A 45 15.23 -4.04 17.90
CA ARG A 45 16.33 -4.28 16.96
C ARG A 45 17.27 -5.40 17.42
N SER A 46 17.27 -5.75 18.72
CA SER A 46 18.11 -6.83 19.24
C SER A 46 17.73 -8.20 18.68
N TRP A 47 16.43 -8.42 18.43
CA TRP A 47 15.90 -9.69 17.97
C TRP A 47 15.21 -9.63 16.61
N LEU A 48 14.68 -8.48 16.20
CA LEU A 48 14.02 -8.31 14.90
C LEU A 48 15.11 -8.16 13.82
N ARG A 49 15.62 -9.30 13.36
CA ARG A 49 16.71 -9.42 12.38
C ARG A 49 16.17 -9.97 11.07
N GLU A 50 16.97 -9.87 10.00
CA GLU A 50 16.63 -10.42 8.68
C GLU A 50 16.48 -11.94 8.67
N THR A 51 17.18 -12.62 9.59
CA THR A 51 17.05 -14.07 9.73
C THR A 51 15.74 -14.45 10.44
N PRO A 52 14.99 -15.45 9.93
CA PRO A 52 13.77 -15.95 10.57
C PRO A 52 13.99 -16.31 12.05
N GLN A 53 13.28 -15.62 12.95
CA GLN A 53 13.29 -15.89 14.38
C GLN A 53 11.99 -16.57 14.79
N ALA A 54 12.07 -17.84 15.19
CA ALA A 54 10.94 -18.55 15.80
C ALA A 54 10.62 -17.92 17.16
N ARG A 55 9.35 -17.66 17.42
CA ARG A 55 8.83 -17.11 18.66
C ARG A 55 7.55 -17.81 19.08
N VAL A 56 7.43 -17.97 20.38
CA VAL A 56 6.29 -18.59 21.05
C VAL A 56 5.56 -17.47 21.79
N LEU A 57 4.39 -17.08 21.31
CA LEU A 57 3.59 -15.99 21.87
C LEU A 57 2.47 -16.56 22.73
N LYS A 58 2.50 -16.25 24.04
CA LYS A 58 1.43 -16.66 24.98
C LYS A 58 0.23 -15.72 24.83
N LEU A 59 -0.83 -16.25 24.24
CA LEU A 59 -2.11 -15.56 24.02
C LEU A 59 -3.07 -15.89 25.19
N GLY A 60 -2.79 -15.37 26.37
CA GLY A 60 -3.56 -15.69 27.58
C GLY A 60 -3.09 -16.97 28.27
N ASP A 61 -3.95 -17.56 29.11
CA ASP A 61 -3.54 -18.58 30.08
C ASP A 61 -3.15 -19.93 29.44
N ASN A 62 -3.89 -20.36 28.41
CA ASN A 62 -3.74 -21.71 27.83
C ASN A 62 -3.55 -21.72 26.30
N LEU A 63 -3.30 -20.57 25.67
CA LEU A 63 -3.13 -20.50 24.22
C LEU A 63 -1.74 -20.02 23.87
N ILE A 64 -1.09 -20.74 22.97
CA ILE A 64 0.25 -20.46 22.49
C ILE A 64 0.22 -20.36 20.97
N LEU A 65 0.77 -19.27 20.44
CA LEU A 65 0.98 -19.07 19.01
C LEU A 65 2.46 -19.22 18.69
N ASN A 66 2.78 -20.30 17.98
CA ASN A 66 4.10 -20.46 17.37
C ASN A 66 4.13 -19.66 16.07
N THR A 67 5.08 -18.73 15.97
CA THR A 67 5.22 -17.85 14.82
C THR A 67 6.69 -17.63 14.50
N THR A 68 6.98 -17.27 13.25
CA THR A 68 8.33 -16.93 12.81
C THR A 68 8.32 -15.50 12.31
N ILE A 69 9.19 -14.67 12.85
CA ILE A 69 9.25 -13.24 12.56
C ILE A 69 10.65 -12.89 12.07
N HIS A 70 10.73 -12.14 10.99
CA HIS A 70 11.97 -11.53 10.51
C HIS A 70 11.70 -10.11 10.05
N PHE A 71 12.75 -9.30 10.13
CA PHE A 71 12.81 -8.00 9.50
C PHE A 71 13.01 -8.17 7.99
N VAL A 72 12.29 -7.41 7.19
CA VAL A 72 12.59 -7.29 5.77
C VAL A 72 13.05 -5.85 5.55
N PRO A 73 14.31 -5.61 5.15
CA PRO A 73 14.82 -4.27 4.92
C PRO A 73 14.00 -3.54 3.88
N GLY A 74 13.94 -2.21 4.04
CA GLY A 74 13.31 -1.32 3.08
C GLY A 74 13.84 -1.58 1.67
N GLU A 75 15.16 -1.72 1.47
CA GLU A 75 15.74 -1.95 0.14
C GLU A 75 15.28 -3.26 -0.49
N VAL A 76 14.99 -4.31 0.30
CA VAL A 76 14.49 -5.59 -0.21
C VAL A 76 13.01 -5.50 -0.56
N THR A 77 12.22 -4.75 0.22
CA THR A 77 10.82 -4.42 -0.15
C THR A 77 10.74 -3.43 -1.32
N LEU A 78 11.78 -2.61 -1.53
CA LEU A 78 11.90 -1.60 -2.58
C LEU A 78 12.62 -2.12 -3.83
N ARG A 79 13.24 -3.31 -3.79
CA ARG A 79 13.69 -4.04 -4.99
C ARG A 79 12.45 -4.46 -5.77
N ARG A 80 11.94 -3.52 -6.57
CA ARG A 80 10.81 -3.72 -7.43
C ARG A 80 11.27 -4.56 -8.63
N VAL A 81 11.36 -5.87 -8.43
CA VAL A 81 11.67 -6.80 -9.53
C VAL A 81 10.49 -6.77 -10.48
N PRO A 82 10.69 -6.45 -11.78
CA PRO A 82 9.62 -6.51 -12.75
C PRO A 82 9.01 -7.91 -12.75
N THR A 83 7.68 -8.00 -12.74
CA THR A 83 7.01 -9.29 -12.92
C THR A 83 7.36 -9.86 -14.30
N SER A 84 7.81 -11.11 -14.35
CA SER A 84 8.04 -11.82 -15.61
C SER A 84 6.75 -12.40 -16.20
N LYS A 85 5.60 -12.25 -15.51
CA LYS A 85 4.32 -12.80 -15.97
C LYS A 85 3.82 -11.99 -17.18
N PRO A 86 3.67 -12.62 -18.36
CA PRO A 86 3.14 -11.95 -19.54
C PRO A 86 1.73 -11.43 -19.26
N GLY A 87 1.50 -10.14 -19.50
CA GLY A 87 0.18 -9.53 -19.32
C GLY A 87 -0.22 -9.19 -17.88
N ALA A 88 0.67 -9.29 -16.89
CA ALA A 88 0.38 -8.77 -15.56
C ALA A 88 0.18 -7.24 -15.56
N LEU A 89 -0.70 -6.76 -14.68
CA LEU A 89 -0.88 -5.31 -14.46
C LEU A 89 0.00 -4.84 -13.30
N PHE A 90 -0.03 -5.55 -12.18
CA PHE A 90 0.78 -5.23 -11.01
C PHE A 90 2.21 -5.78 -11.20
N GLY A 91 3.23 -5.00 -10.83
CA GLY A 91 4.64 -5.39 -11.05
C GLY A 91 5.15 -5.17 -12.47
N ALA A 92 4.30 -4.79 -13.43
CA ALA A 92 4.70 -4.53 -14.80
C ALA A 92 5.27 -3.12 -14.97
N LYS A 93 6.18 -2.93 -15.94
CA LYS A 93 6.70 -1.59 -16.25
C LYS A 93 5.56 -0.71 -16.76
N MET A 94 5.42 0.51 -16.21
CA MET A 94 4.35 1.42 -16.60
C MET A 94 4.31 1.64 -18.13
N GLN A 95 5.47 1.78 -18.77
CA GLN A 95 5.57 1.91 -20.24
C GLN A 95 4.93 0.74 -21.01
N GLN A 96 5.01 -0.49 -20.48
CA GLN A 96 4.38 -1.66 -21.11
C GLN A 96 2.86 -1.61 -20.95
N VAL A 97 2.38 -1.25 -19.76
CA VAL A 97 0.95 -1.11 -19.46
C VAL A 97 0.32 -0.04 -20.35
N LEU A 98 0.94 1.14 -20.46
CA LEU A 98 0.49 2.24 -21.31
C LEU A 98 0.38 1.83 -22.78
N LYS A 99 1.42 1.15 -23.31
CA LYS A 99 1.43 0.63 -24.69
C LYS A 99 0.32 -0.39 -24.93
N ARG A 100 0.11 -1.33 -23.98
CA ARG A 100 -0.92 -2.36 -24.08
C ARG A 100 -2.32 -1.77 -24.07
N GLU A 101 -2.56 -0.81 -23.18
CA GLU A 101 -3.87 -0.18 -23.02
C GLU A 101 -4.14 0.91 -24.05
N LYS A 102 -3.12 1.32 -24.83
CA LYS A 102 -3.16 2.44 -25.78
C LYS A 102 -3.67 3.73 -25.12
N ARG A 103 -3.15 4.01 -23.91
CA ARG A 103 -3.53 5.16 -23.08
C ARG A 103 -2.29 5.90 -22.61
N ASP A 104 -2.47 7.16 -22.25
CA ASP A 104 -1.44 8.01 -21.65
C ASP A 104 -1.28 7.78 -20.14
N ILE A 105 -2.33 7.29 -19.49
CA ILE A 105 -2.38 6.96 -18.07
C ILE A 105 -2.99 5.56 -17.92
N PRO A 106 -2.43 4.67 -17.07
CA PRO A 106 -3.01 3.35 -16.85
C PRO A 106 -4.46 3.44 -16.38
N PHE A 107 -5.31 2.56 -16.88
CA PHE A 107 -6.74 2.58 -16.60
C PHE A 107 -7.04 2.54 -15.09
N ILE A 108 -6.36 1.67 -14.35
CA ILE A 108 -6.48 1.53 -12.90
C ILE A 108 -6.31 2.87 -12.17
N ILE A 109 -5.32 3.68 -12.56
CA ILE A 109 -5.09 5.00 -11.97
C ILE A 109 -6.29 5.90 -12.26
N SER A 110 -6.67 6.02 -13.53
CA SER A 110 -7.77 6.91 -13.94
C SER A 110 -9.12 6.53 -13.32
N ALA A 111 -9.38 5.24 -13.15
CA ALA A 111 -10.61 4.73 -12.57
C ALA A 111 -10.66 4.96 -11.06
N CYS A 112 -9.57 4.69 -10.33
CA CYS A 112 -9.51 4.93 -8.90
C CYS A 112 -9.60 6.42 -8.57
N ILE A 113 -8.89 7.29 -9.31
CA ILE A 113 -8.96 8.75 -9.11
C ILE A 113 -10.39 9.24 -9.30
N ARG A 114 -11.04 8.86 -10.41
CA ARG A 114 -12.42 9.29 -10.71
C ARG A 114 -13.38 8.87 -9.59
N GLU A 115 -13.22 7.68 -9.03
CA GLU A 115 -14.07 7.21 -7.95
C GLU A 115 -13.79 7.95 -6.62
N VAL A 116 -12.53 8.25 -6.32
CA VAL A 116 -12.14 9.05 -5.14
C VAL A 116 -12.63 10.49 -5.27
N GLU A 117 -12.50 11.12 -6.42
CA GLU A 117 -13.04 12.47 -6.67
C GLU A 117 -14.57 12.49 -6.53
N LYS A 118 -15.24 11.41 -6.96
CA LYS A 118 -16.70 11.31 -6.93
C LYS A 118 -17.27 11.16 -5.51
N ARG A 119 -16.66 10.37 -4.62
CA ARG A 119 -17.23 10.07 -3.29
C ARG A 119 -16.25 10.07 -2.11
N GLY A 120 -14.95 10.22 -2.35
CA GLY A 120 -13.92 10.15 -1.31
C GLY A 120 -13.42 11.48 -0.77
N MET A 121 -13.77 12.60 -1.41
CA MET A 121 -13.25 13.93 -1.01
C MET A 121 -13.78 14.41 0.36
N SER A 122 -14.93 13.91 0.80
CA SER A 122 -15.52 14.22 2.10
C SER A 122 -15.17 13.17 3.18
N GLU A 123 -14.39 12.14 2.84
CA GLU A 123 -14.14 11.01 3.72
C GLU A 123 -12.94 11.24 4.62
N VAL A 124 -13.13 11.01 5.93
CA VAL A 124 -12.11 11.31 6.93
C VAL A 124 -10.93 10.36 6.79
N GLY A 125 -9.73 10.92 6.62
CA GLY A 125 -8.51 10.13 6.49
C GLY A 125 -8.45 9.35 5.19
N ILE A 126 -9.04 9.86 4.12
CA ILE A 126 -8.81 9.39 2.75
C ILE A 126 -7.30 9.25 2.50
N TYR A 127 -6.90 8.17 1.83
CA TYR A 127 -5.50 7.74 1.65
C TYR A 127 -4.71 7.33 2.92
N ARG A 128 -5.07 7.79 4.12
CA ARG A 128 -4.40 7.39 5.37
C ARG A 128 -4.96 6.09 5.95
N VAL A 129 -6.29 5.96 5.99
CA VAL A 129 -6.96 4.76 6.50
C VAL A 129 -6.84 3.62 5.49
N SER A 130 -6.58 2.41 5.99
CA SER A 130 -6.48 1.21 5.18
C SER A 130 -7.86 0.61 4.92
N GLY A 131 -8.14 0.29 3.65
CA GLY A 131 -9.33 -0.45 3.26
C GLY A 131 -9.29 -1.94 3.64
N SER A 132 -10.39 -2.62 3.34
CA SER A 132 -10.55 -4.05 3.61
C SER A 132 -9.59 -4.90 2.78
N ALA A 133 -8.84 -5.79 3.45
CA ALA A 133 -7.92 -6.72 2.78
C ALA A 133 -8.63 -7.66 1.81
N SER A 134 -9.89 -8.05 2.09
CA SER A 134 -10.66 -8.89 1.17
C SER A 134 -11.03 -8.13 -0.11
N ASP A 135 -11.40 -6.86 0.02
CA ASP A 135 -11.79 -6.04 -1.12
C ASP A 135 -10.59 -5.67 -1.96
N LEU A 136 -9.43 -5.40 -1.33
CA LEU A 136 -8.16 -5.23 -2.01
C LEU A 136 -7.81 -6.45 -2.86
N ALA A 137 -7.94 -7.67 -2.31
CA ALA A 137 -7.66 -8.90 -3.05
C ALA A 137 -8.63 -9.09 -4.24
N LYS A 138 -9.92 -8.81 -4.04
CA LYS A 138 -10.94 -8.86 -5.12
C LYS A 138 -10.66 -7.84 -6.22
N LEU A 139 -10.43 -6.58 -5.85
CA LEU A 139 -10.12 -5.50 -6.78
C LEU A 139 -8.86 -5.82 -7.58
N LYS A 140 -7.78 -6.26 -6.90
CA LYS A 140 -6.53 -6.66 -7.56
C LYS A 140 -6.78 -7.72 -8.62
N LYS A 141 -7.47 -8.81 -8.25
CA LYS A 141 -7.82 -9.88 -9.19
C LYS A 141 -8.66 -9.38 -10.36
N SER A 142 -9.66 -8.54 -10.09
CA SER A 142 -10.54 -8.00 -11.11
C SER A 142 -9.78 -7.12 -12.10
N PHE A 143 -8.92 -6.21 -11.63
CA PHE A 143 -8.08 -5.39 -12.52
C PHE A 143 -7.11 -6.20 -13.38
N GLU A 144 -6.59 -7.33 -12.88
CA GLU A 144 -5.71 -8.20 -13.67
C GLU A 144 -6.47 -9.04 -14.71
N THR A 145 -7.77 -9.27 -14.52
CA THR A 145 -8.56 -10.20 -15.37
C THR A 145 -9.49 -9.45 -16.31
N ASN A 146 -10.24 -8.48 -15.79
CA ASN A 146 -11.24 -7.71 -16.53
C ASN A 146 -11.36 -6.28 -15.96
N ALA A 147 -10.82 -5.32 -16.69
CA ALA A 147 -10.85 -3.90 -16.31
C ALA A 147 -12.28 -3.35 -16.15
N TYR A 148 -13.25 -3.81 -16.95
CA TYR A 148 -14.63 -3.33 -16.87
C TYR A 148 -15.32 -3.83 -15.59
N GLU A 149 -15.13 -5.09 -15.24
CA GLU A 149 -15.63 -5.65 -13.97
C GLU A 149 -15.01 -4.91 -12.78
N ALA A 150 -13.71 -4.61 -12.86
CA ALA A 150 -13.02 -3.87 -11.81
C ALA A 150 -13.62 -2.47 -11.61
N GLU A 151 -14.00 -1.79 -12.69
CA GLU A 151 -14.65 -0.48 -12.62
C GLU A 151 -16.04 -0.53 -11.97
N GLN A 152 -16.81 -1.60 -12.17
CA GLN A 152 -18.07 -1.76 -11.45
C GLN A 152 -17.81 -2.03 -9.97
N LEU A 153 -16.88 -2.94 -9.66
CA LEU A 153 -16.52 -3.30 -8.30
C LEU A 153 -16.01 -2.10 -7.49
N LEU A 154 -15.32 -1.14 -8.13
CA LEU A 154 -14.89 0.12 -7.50
C LEU A 154 -16.05 0.91 -6.88
N LYS A 155 -17.25 0.81 -7.43
CA LYS A 155 -18.45 1.51 -6.94
C LYS A 155 -19.07 0.84 -5.71
N ASP A 156 -18.87 -0.48 -5.58
CA ASP A 156 -19.50 -1.31 -4.56
C ASP A 156 -18.66 -1.44 -3.27
N VAL A 157 -17.33 -1.24 -3.37
CA VAL A 157 -16.40 -1.39 -2.25
C VAL A 157 -16.24 -0.10 -1.44
N ASP A 158 -15.70 -0.22 -0.24
CA ASP A 158 -15.33 0.94 0.58
C ASP A 158 -14.26 1.84 -0.11
N ILE A 159 -14.34 3.15 0.11
CA ILE A 159 -13.44 4.13 -0.53
C ILE A 159 -11.98 3.99 -0.07
N HIS A 160 -11.75 3.52 1.16
CA HIS A 160 -10.40 3.21 1.65
C HIS A 160 -9.83 1.98 0.94
N SER A 161 -10.68 1.08 0.41
CA SER A 161 -10.25 -0.03 -0.45
C SER A 161 -9.86 0.47 -1.85
N VAL A 162 -10.57 1.46 -2.40
CA VAL A 162 -10.22 2.12 -3.68
C VAL A 162 -8.86 2.83 -3.58
N THR A 163 -8.67 3.65 -2.54
CA THR A 163 -7.37 4.30 -2.32
C THR A 163 -6.27 3.28 -2.01
N GLY A 164 -6.61 2.20 -1.28
CA GLY A 164 -5.69 1.12 -0.99
C GLY A 164 -5.21 0.37 -2.24
N ILE A 165 -6.08 0.07 -3.20
CA ILE A 165 -5.67 -0.64 -4.42
C ILE A 165 -4.80 0.25 -5.32
N LEU A 166 -5.13 1.54 -5.40
CA LEU A 166 -4.32 2.53 -6.09
C LEU A 166 -2.91 2.61 -5.49
N LYS A 167 -2.80 2.71 -4.15
CA LYS A 167 -1.52 2.68 -3.45
C LYS A 167 -0.75 1.39 -3.72
N SER A 168 -1.42 0.23 -3.70
CA SER A 168 -0.78 -1.06 -3.98
C SER A 168 -0.19 -1.09 -5.39
N TYR A 169 -0.93 -0.60 -6.40
CA TYR A 169 -0.45 -0.54 -7.77
C TYR A 169 0.83 0.31 -7.91
N LEU A 170 0.84 1.51 -7.31
CA LEU A 170 1.99 2.41 -7.38
C LEU A 170 3.23 1.87 -6.64
N ARG A 171 3.03 1.19 -5.50
CA ARG A 171 4.10 0.57 -4.71
C ARG A 171 4.74 -0.60 -5.46
N GLU A 172 3.95 -1.34 -6.24
CA GLU A 172 4.41 -2.53 -6.98
C GLU A 172 5.09 -2.19 -8.31
N LEU A 173 5.11 -0.93 -8.76
CA LEU A 173 5.80 -0.57 -10.01
C LEU A 173 7.30 -0.90 -9.95
N PRO A 174 7.92 -1.48 -10.99
CA PRO A 174 9.35 -1.84 -11.04
C PRO A 174 10.32 -0.66 -10.95
N GLU A 175 9.87 0.53 -11.29
CA GLU A 175 10.61 1.78 -11.17
C GLU A 175 9.74 2.74 -10.35
N ALA A 176 10.33 3.43 -9.37
CA ALA A 176 9.63 4.46 -8.62
C ALA A 176 9.17 5.57 -9.57
N LEU A 177 7.95 6.09 -9.32
CA LEU A 177 7.41 7.21 -10.10
C LEU A 177 8.36 8.41 -10.06
N PHE A 178 8.90 8.67 -8.88
CA PHE A 178 10.05 9.53 -8.68
C PHE A 178 11.29 8.68 -8.86
N THR A 179 11.95 8.82 -10.00
CA THR A 179 13.24 8.17 -10.20
C THR A 179 14.27 8.79 -9.24
N ASP A 180 15.32 8.02 -8.92
CA ASP A 180 16.40 8.47 -8.02
C ASP A 180 17.11 9.75 -8.50
N ILE A 181 16.95 10.09 -9.78
CA ILE A 181 17.47 11.31 -10.41
C ILE A 181 16.65 12.55 -10.01
N LEU A 182 15.34 12.37 -9.83
CA LEU A 182 14.39 13.47 -9.62
C LEU A 182 14.11 13.71 -8.14
N TYR A 183 14.26 12.69 -7.30
CA TYR A 183 14.05 12.80 -5.86
C TYR A 183 14.93 13.87 -5.19
N PRO A 184 16.24 13.98 -5.48
CA PRO A 184 17.07 15.05 -4.92
C PRO A 184 16.61 16.44 -5.35
N LYS A 185 16.25 16.63 -6.63
CA LYS A 185 15.77 17.90 -7.17
C LYS A 185 14.44 18.31 -6.53
N PHE A 186 13.53 17.35 -6.36
CA PHE A 186 12.26 17.57 -5.66
C PHE A 186 12.45 17.93 -4.18
N PHE A 187 13.32 17.18 -3.48
CA PHE A 187 13.60 17.41 -2.06
C PHE A 187 14.31 18.74 -1.81
N GLU A 188 15.24 19.12 -2.70
CA GLU A 188 15.91 20.41 -2.67
C GLU A 188 14.92 21.56 -2.83
N THR A 189 14.06 21.52 -3.86
CA THR A 189 12.99 22.52 -4.05
C THR A 189 12.06 22.58 -2.84
N PHE A 190 11.63 21.43 -2.29
CA PHE A 190 10.77 21.42 -1.10
C PHE A 190 11.43 22.03 0.14
N SER A 191 12.73 21.76 0.35
CA SER A 191 13.49 22.20 1.53
C SER A 191 13.93 23.67 1.45
N ARG A 192 14.01 24.24 0.24
CA ARG A 192 14.50 25.60 -0.01
C ARG A 192 13.50 26.68 0.40
N PHE A 193 12.20 26.38 0.39
CA PHE A 193 11.15 27.33 0.73
C PHE A 193 10.64 27.10 2.15
N SER A 194 11.00 28.02 3.06
CA SER A 194 10.36 28.14 4.38
C SER A 194 8.88 28.53 4.22
N ASN A 195 8.05 28.26 5.22
CA ASN A 195 6.57 28.39 5.23
C ASN A 195 5.99 29.73 4.73
N ASN A 196 6.80 30.76 4.50
CA ASN A 196 6.36 32.09 4.10
C ASN A 196 6.23 32.29 2.57
N ASN A 197 6.73 31.38 1.72
CA ASN A 197 6.68 31.52 0.24
C ASN A 197 6.02 30.31 -0.46
N GLU A 198 4.79 29.97 -0.05
CA GLU A 198 4.07 28.81 -0.58
C GLU A 198 3.81 28.88 -2.10
N ALA A 199 3.48 30.05 -2.64
CA ALA A 199 3.19 30.22 -4.07
C ALA A 199 4.42 30.01 -4.96
N GLU A 200 5.59 30.50 -4.53
CA GLU A 200 6.86 30.28 -5.25
C GLU A 200 7.29 28.82 -5.19
N ARG A 201 7.12 28.17 -4.02
CA ARG A 201 7.34 26.73 -3.86
C ARG A 201 6.47 25.93 -4.83
N ILE A 202 5.19 26.24 -4.94
CA ILE A 202 4.29 25.56 -5.87
C ILE A 202 4.76 25.76 -7.32
N ASN A 203 5.13 26.98 -7.72
CA ASN A 203 5.58 27.26 -9.08
C ASN A 203 6.90 26.55 -9.44
N GLU A 204 7.89 26.52 -8.55
CA GLU A 204 9.13 25.76 -8.82
C GLU A 204 8.89 24.25 -8.86
N LEU A 205 8.04 23.73 -7.96
CA LEU A 205 7.67 22.32 -8.02
C LEU A 205 6.99 22.00 -9.35
N LEU A 206 6.08 22.85 -9.83
CA LEU A 206 5.46 22.71 -11.16
C LEU A 206 6.49 22.68 -12.29
N GLN A 207 7.56 23.48 -12.23
CA GLN A 207 8.64 23.44 -13.23
C GLN A 207 9.45 22.13 -13.17
N VAL A 208 9.79 21.66 -11.97
CA VAL A 208 10.42 20.33 -11.78
C VAL A 208 9.51 19.22 -12.32
N PHE A 209 8.19 19.40 -12.20
CA PHE A 209 7.18 18.48 -12.73
C PHE A 209 6.97 18.57 -14.25
N GLU A 210 7.20 19.72 -14.89
CA GLU A 210 7.15 19.86 -16.34
C GLU A 210 8.33 19.15 -17.03
N GLU A 211 9.53 19.19 -16.42
CA GLU A 211 10.68 18.39 -16.85
C GLU A 211 10.41 16.88 -16.76
N LEU A 212 9.48 16.49 -15.90
CA LEU A 212 9.01 15.13 -15.64
C LEU A 212 8.07 14.63 -16.76
N ARG A 213 8.54 14.67 -18.03
CA ARG A 213 7.87 14.14 -19.24
C ARG A 213 6.34 13.97 -19.13
N LEU A 214 5.63 15.09 -19.04
CA LEU A 214 4.26 15.41 -19.50
C LEU A 214 3.10 14.38 -19.46
N LYS A 215 3.17 13.20 -18.83
CA LYS A 215 2.02 12.26 -18.78
C LYS A 215 1.59 11.81 -17.38
N GLN A 216 2.23 12.29 -16.32
CA GLN A 216 1.99 11.85 -14.94
C GLN A 216 1.38 12.94 -14.03
N ILE A 217 0.96 14.09 -14.57
CA ILE A 217 0.52 15.24 -13.77
C ILE A 217 -0.70 14.91 -12.88
N LYS A 218 -1.63 14.05 -13.31
CA LYS A 218 -2.75 13.61 -12.44
C LYS A 218 -2.32 12.71 -11.28
N LEU A 219 -1.14 12.09 -11.39
CA LEU A 219 -0.57 11.24 -10.34
C LEU A 219 -0.02 12.08 -9.17
N LEU A 220 0.34 13.34 -9.43
CA LEU A 220 0.91 14.24 -8.44
C LEU A 220 -0.11 14.78 -7.45
N LEU A 221 -1.38 14.91 -7.86
CA LEU A 221 -2.47 15.20 -6.91
C LEU A 221 -2.54 14.10 -5.85
N ILE A 222 -2.44 12.82 -6.23
CA ILE A 222 -2.41 11.69 -5.29
C ILE A 222 -1.24 11.83 -4.30
N ILE A 223 -0.07 12.30 -4.74
CA ILE A 223 1.09 12.49 -3.88
C ILE A 223 0.94 13.68 -2.94
N TYR A 224 0.37 14.79 -3.42
CA TYR A 224 0.02 15.95 -2.58
C TYR A 224 -0.95 15.58 -1.46
N TRP A 225 -1.88 14.64 -1.71
CA TRP A 225 -2.83 14.11 -0.70
C TRP A 225 -2.30 12.92 0.12
N ILE A 226 -1.18 12.30 -0.27
CA ILE A 226 -0.56 11.17 0.45
C ILE A 226 0.60 11.63 1.36
N ILE A 227 1.25 12.75 1.03
CA ILE A 227 2.50 13.20 1.69
C ILE A 227 2.29 14.41 2.64
N LEU A 228 1.20 15.18 2.50
CA LEU A 228 0.76 16.20 3.47
C LEU A 228 -0.36 15.66 4.36
#